data_AF-A0A433P7W0-F1
#
_entry.id   AF-A0A433P7W0-F1
#
_cell.length_a   1.000
_cell.length_b   1.000
_cell.length_c   1.000
_cell.angle_alpha   90.00
_cell.angle_beta   90.00
_cell.angle_gamma   90.00
#
_symmetry.space_group_name_H-M   'P 1'
#
loop_
_entity.id
_entity.type
_entity.pdbx_description
1 polymer ?
#
loop_
_entity_poly.entity_id
_entity_poly.type
_entity_poly.pdbx_seq_one_letter_code
_entity_poly.pdbx_strand_id
1 'polypeptide(L)'
;MAVDLKTQKYDRQLRLWAANGQAALEGAKVCLINGTATGTEILKNLILPDREVKEGERYLLSRILWQRDRVSVYGPNPNPTLRRPTLNSIQPGIGSFTIVDGSTVTDSDLGNNFFLDTSSLGQSRALKTTELLAELNDDARGTAVDRDPAQLIDTDPSFFHQFTMIVATQLDELHIARLARIAWEAGVPFLVVRVTGFLGYLRIVTREHTVIETHPESLTDLRLDCPFPALRDFAASFDLDALDSMDHGHVPFVVVLLKYLDQWRTEHNGQLPNSYTEKNAFKALLRSGARSYDEENFEEALANVWRACTVTRVPDDVHRILLDPACNDLTAQSSSFWIAARAVREFVANEGQGLLPLSGALPDMKADTKGYIDMQNMYQNCTNSSAPLPPPPPALIILLYPACSSYRRKAQEDIAAVHAHVESIIATLGLPANSIPMTEIEAFAKHAAYLKVIRHRNLEEEFSAPRADAI
;
A
#
# COMPACT_ATOMS: atom_id res chain seq x y z
N MET A 1 -14.47 -15.73 -21.31
CA MET A 1 -15.31 -15.07 -20.28
C MET A 1 -15.26 -13.58 -20.54
N ALA A 2 -16.41 -12.91 -20.64
CA ALA A 2 -16.44 -11.46 -20.69
C ALA A 2 -15.88 -10.93 -19.36
N VAL A 3 -14.85 -10.09 -19.42
CA VAL A 3 -14.34 -9.40 -18.23
C VAL A 3 -15.44 -8.45 -17.78
N ASP A 4 -15.79 -8.50 -16.50
CA ASP A 4 -16.78 -7.62 -15.88
C ASP A 4 -16.44 -6.15 -16.17
N LEU A 5 -17.45 -5.38 -16.62
CA LEU A 5 -17.31 -3.98 -17.02
C LEU A 5 -16.77 -3.11 -15.88
N LYS A 6 -17.09 -3.47 -14.63
CA LYS A 6 -16.60 -2.79 -13.44
C LYS A 6 -15.12 -3.07 -13.22
N THR A 7 -14.71 -4.33 -13.30
CA THR A 7 -13.29 -4.73 -13.28
C THR A 7 -12.48 -4.03 -14.38
N GLN A 8 -13.03 -3.87 -15.59
CA GLN A 8 -12.38 -3.08 -16.65
C GLN A 8 -12.26 -1.59 -16.31
N LYS A 9 -13.30 -1.00 -15.71
CA LYS A 9 -13.34 0.41 -15.30
C LYS A 9 -12.33 0.74 -14.20
N TYR A 10 -12.04 -0.21 -13.32
CA TYR A 10 -11.17 -0.03 -12.15
C TYR A 10 -9.80 -0.73 -12.29
N ASP A 11 -9.45 -1.28 -13.46
CA ASP A 11 -8.24 -2.12 -13.63
C ASP A 11 -6.95 -1.44 -13.13
N ARG A 12 -6.73 -0.15 -13.45
CA ARG A 12 -5.55 0.60 -13.00
C ARG A 12 -5.52 0.82 -11.48
N GLN A 13 -6.69 1.00 -10.88
CA GLN A 13 -6.89 1.19 -9.45
C GLN A 13 -6.65 -0.09 -8.67
N LEU A 14 -7.18 -1.20 -9.19
CA LEU A 14 -6.98 -2.55 -8.65
C LEU A 14 -5.50 -2.94 -8.63
N ARG A 15 -4.66 -2.39 -9.52
CA ARG A 15 -3.20 -2.60 -9.48
C ARG A 15 -2.49 -1.86 -8.34
N LEU A 16 -3.09 -0.80 -7.78
CA LEU A 16 -2.52 -0.06 -6.65
C LEU A 16 -2.97 -0.61 -5.30
N TRP A 17 -4.28 -0.77 -5.11
CA TRP A 17 -4.87 -1.10 -3.81
C TRP A 17 -5.69 -2.40 -3.80
N ALA A 18 -5.58 -3.21 -4.86
CA ALA A 18 -6.27 -4.49 -5.00
C ALA A 18 -7.80 -4.39 -4.90
N ALA A 19 -8.47 -5.55 -4.99
CA ALA A 19 -9.92 -5.64 -4.87
C ALA A 19 -10.42 -5.20 -3.49
N ASN A 20 -9.67 -5.49 -2.42
CA ASN A 20 -10.04 -5.13 -1.06
C ASN A 20 -10.03 -3.62 -0.84
N GLY A 21 -9.00 -2.92 -1.35
CA GLY A 21 -8.95 -1.46 -1.30
C GLY A 21 -10.07 -0.81 -2.10
N GLN A 22 -10.39 -1.37 -3.28
CA GLN A 22 -11.53 -0.89 -4.07
C GLN A 22 -12.86 -1.09 -3.34
N ALA A 23 -13.07 -2.26 -2.72
CA ALA A 23 -14.26 -2.53 -1.92
C ALA A 23 -14.39 -1.57 -0.72
N ALA A 24 -13.27 -1.22 -0.07
CA ALA A 24 -13.27 -0.23 1.01
C ALA A 24 -13.65 1.18 0.51
N LEU A 25 -13.15 1.58 -0.66
CA LEU A 25 -13.52 2.87 -1.29
C LEU A 25 -15.00 2.91 -1.69
N GLU A 26 -15.51 1.84 -2.27
CA GLU A 26 -16.92 1.71 -2.65
C GLU A 26 -17.85 1.61 -1.43
N GLY A 27 -17.35 1.13 -0.29
CA GLY A 27 -18.06 1.14 0.98
C GLY A 27 -18.02 2.49 1.71
N ALA A 28 -17.13 3.39 1.31
CA ALA A 28 -16.89 4.64 2.02
C ALA A 28 -17.99 5.68 1.79
N LYS A 29 -18.30 6.42 2.86
CA LYS A 29 -19.22 7.56 2.86
C LYS A 29 -18.47 8.82 3.29
N VAL A 30 -18.29 9.77 2.38
CA VAL A 30 -17.52 11.00 2.65
C VAL A 30 -18.46 12.20 2.84
N CYS A 31 -18.34 12.92 3.95
CA CYS A 31 -19.03 14.20 4.14
C CYS A 31 -18.11 15.36 3.76
N LEU A 32 -18.54 16.22 2.86
CA LEU A 32 -17.88 17.48 2.54
C LEU A 32 -18.65 18.65 3.18
N ILE A 33 -17.97 19.47 3.97
CA ILE A 33 -18.47 20.77 4.42
C ILE A 33 -18.06 21.85 3.43
N ASN A 34 -19.07 22.59 2.97
CA ASN A 34 -19.03 23.64 1.97
C ASN A 34 -18.64 23.17 0.56
N GLY A 35 -19.55 23.33 -0.40
CA GLY A 35 -19.36 23.07 -1.83
C GLY A 35 -18.56 24.16 -2.55
N THR A 36 -17.50 24.66 -1.93
CA THR A 36 -16.60 25.67 -2.53
C THR A 36 -15.69 25.04 -3.59
N ALA A 37 -14.95 25.84 -4.35
CA ALA A 37 -13.97 25.34 -5.33
C ALA A 37 -12.98 24.33 -4.74
N THR A 38 -12.49 24.55 -3.51
CA THR A 38 -11.61 23.59 -2.82
C THR A 38 -12.33 22.28 -2.53
N GLY A 39 -13.57 22.35 -2.03
CA GLY A 39 -14.36 21.17 -1.70
C GLY A 39 -14.73 20.35 -2.93
N THR A 40 -15.18 21.01 -3.99
CA THR A 40 -15.54 20.32 -5.25
C THR A 40 -14.32 19.71 -5.93
N GLU A 41 -13.14 20.33 -5.87
CA GLU A 41 -11.89 19.74 -6.37
C GLU A 41 -11.45 18.51 -5.56
N ILE A 42 -11.62 18.52 -4.24
CA ILE A 42 -11.36 17.32 -3.41
C ILE A 42 -12.33 16.20 -3.79
N LEU A 43 -13.64 16.49 -3.82
CA LEU A 43 -14.65 15.48 -4.16
C LEU A 43 -14.50 14.95 -5.57
N LYS A 44 -14.19 15.80 -6.56
CA LYS A 44 -13.87 15.36 -7.93
C LYS A 44 -12.82 14.25 -7.92
N ASN A 45 -11.73 14.45 -7.17
CA ASN A 45 -10.65 13.47 -7.09
C ASN A 45 -11.04 12.21 -6.33
N LEU A 46 -12.04 12.23 -5.46
CA LEU A 46 -12.56 11.04 -4.76
C LEU A 46 -13.62 10.28 -5.59
N ILE A 47 -14.43 11.00 -6.35
CA ILE A 47 -15.56 10.46 -7.13
C ILE A 47 -15.08 9.80 -8.42
N LEU A 48 -14.09 10.41 -9.09
CA LEU A 48 -13.71 9.96 -10.41
C LEU A 48 -13.13 8.53 -10.38
N PRO A 49 -13.55 7.68 -11.33
CA PRO A 49 -12.86 6.44 -11.66
C PRO A 49 -11.78 6.73 -12.72
N ASP A 50 -10.61 6.11 -12.61
CA ASP A 50 -9.60 6.13 -13.68
C ASP A 50 -10.11 5.40 -14.93
N ARG A 51 -10.80 6.12 -15.83
CA ARG A 51 -11.26 5.60 -17.13
C ARG A 51 -10.22 5.87 -18.22
N GLU A 52 -9.90 4.87 -19.03
CA GLU A 52 -9.39 5.11 -20.38
C GLU A 52 -10.48 5.77 -21.21
N VAL A 53 -10.26 7.05 -21.55
CA VAL A 53 -11.22 7.84 -22.34
C VAL A 53 -11.28 7.29 -23.75
N LYS A 54 -12.41 6.70 -24.12
CA LYS A 54 -12.69 6.34 -25.52
C LYS A 54 -12.69 7.62 -26.36
N GLU A 55 -12.19 7.53 -27.59
CA GLU A 55 -11.89 8.68 -28.46
C GLU A 55 -13.09 9.65 -28.68
N GLY A 56 -14.32 9.17 -28.54
CA GLY A 56 -15.56 9.98 -28.61
C GLY A 56 -16.01 10.66 -27.31
N GLU A 57 -15.51 10.26 -26.13
CA GLU A 57 -15.83 10.85 -24.83
C GLU A 57 -14.81 11.93 -24.40
N ARG A 58 -13.82 12.19 -25.25
CA ARG A 58 -12.77 13.19 -25.03
C ARG A 58 -13.31 14.59 -24.76
N TYR A 59 -14.52 14.95 -25.21
CA TYR A 59 -15.03 16.31 -25.08
C TYR A 59 -15.40 16.73 -23.63
N LEU A 60 -15.98 15.83 -22.83
CA LEU A 60 -16.31 16.11 -21.42
C LEU A 60 -15.06 16.09 -20.54
N LEU A 61 -14.21 15.06 -20.72
CA LEU A 61 -12.97 14.89 -19.98
C LEU A 61 -11.89 15.90 -20.39
N SER A 62 -11.86 16.36 -21.65
CA SER A 62 -10.98 17.47 -22.05
C SER A 62 -11.37 18.80 -21.40
N ARG A 63 -12.65 19.06 -21.08
CA ARG A 63 -13.03 20.23 -20.26
C ARG A 63 -12.58 20.06 -18.81
N ILE A 64 -12.70 18.86 -18.24
CA ILE A 64 -12.34 18.55 -16.84
C ILE A 64 -10.81 18.49 -16.62
N LEU A 65 -10.05 17.98 -17.59
CA LEU A 65 -8.58 17.81 -17.51
C LEU A 65 -7.79 19.01 -18.07
N TRP A 66 -8.46 20.00 -18.68
CA TRP A 66 -7.81 21.15 -19.34
C TRP A 66 -6.96 22.05 -18.43
N GLN A 67 -7.01 21.86 -17.11
CA GLN A 67 -6.11 22.55 -16.16
C GLN A 67 -4.72 21.88 -16.01
N ARG A 68 -4.49 20.68 -16.56
CA ARG A 68 -3.23 19.92 -16.36
C ARG A 68 -2.09 20.32 -17.32
N ASP A 69 -2.39 20.96 -18.44
CA ASP A 69 -1.42 21.14 -19.55
C ASP A 69 -0.81 22.55 -19.68
N ARG A 70 -1.00 23.47 -18.71
CA ARG A 70 -0.34 24.79 -18.74
C ARG A 70 0.95 24.83 -17.90
N VAL A 71 1.94 24.05 -18.29
CA VAL A 71 3.35 24.44 -18.12
C VAL A 71 3.94 24.60 -19.52
N SER A 72 3.78 25.80 -20.09
CA SER A 72 4.46 26.19 -21.32
C SER A 72 5.95 26.35 -21.03
N VAL A 73 6.74 25.29 -21.20
CA VAL A 73 8.20 25.43 -21.38
C VAL A 73 8.41 25.91 -22.82
N TYR A 74 8.51 27.22 -23.01
CA TYR A 74 9.04 27.76 -24.27
C TYR A 74 10.55 27.47 -24.31
N GLY A 75 10.94 26.48 -25.10
CA GLY A 75 12.33 26.19 -25.45
C GLY A 75 12.38 25.60 -26.87
N PRO A 76 13.28 26.07 -27.76
CA PRO A 76 13.27 25.66 -29.16
C PRO A 76 14.08 24.37 -29.32
N ASN A 77 13.45 23.21 -29.20
CA ASN A 77 13.99 21.99 -29.83
C ASN A 77 12.93 20.88 -29.95
N PRO A 78 12.60 20.39 -31.17
CA PRO A 78 11.70 19.26 -31.34
C PRO A 78 12.53 17.96 -31.31
N ASN A 79 12.64 17.32 -30.16
CA ASN A 79 13.17 15.96 -30.08
C ASN A 79 11.99 14.99 -29.84
N PRO A 80 11.63 14.09 -30.78
CA PRO A 80 10.39 13.31 -30.70
C PRO A 80 10.40 12.14 -29.70
N THR A 81 11.46 11.96 -28.91
CA THR A 81 11.68 10.74 -28.10
C THR A 81 11.62 10.95 -26.59
N LEU A 82 11.31 12.15 -26.10
CA LEU A 82 10.91 12.31 -24.70
C LEU A 82 9.46 11.87 -24.54
N ARG A 83 9.27 10.62 -24.09
CA ARG A 83 8.02 10.19 -23.49
C ARG A 83 7.65 11.21 -22.42
N ARG A 84 6.57 11.96 -22.66
CA ARG A 84 5.99 12.86 -21.66
C ARG A 84 5.71 12.02 -20.41
N PRO A 85 6.13 12.45 -19.21
CA PRO A 85 5.73 11.78 -17.99
C PRO A 85 4.22 11.98 -17.87
N THR A 86 3.45 10.96 -18.23
CA THR A 86 2.05 10.88 -17.83
C THR A 86 2.06 10.69 -16.32
N LEU A 87 1.93 11.79 -15.56
CA LEU A 87 1.53 11.72 -14.16
C LEU A 87 0.12 11.10 -14.14
N ASN A 88 0.06 9.77 -14.11
CA ASN A 88 -1.14 8.98 -13.98
C ASN A 88 -1.69 9.18 -12.57
N SER A 89 -2.54 10.19 -12.37
CA SER A 89 -3.32 10.28 -11.14
C SER A 89 -4.41 9.22 -11.21
N ILE A 90 -4.23 8.13 -10.49
CA ILE A 90 -5.23 7.08 -10.32
C ILE A 90 -6.26 7.61 -9.32
N GLN A 91 -7.55 7.61 -9.68
CA GLN A 91 -8.63 8.19 -8.88
C GLN A 91 -9.52 7.10 -8.27
N PRO A 92 -10.04 7.24 -7.03
CA PRO A 92 -10.49 6.11 -6.21
C PRO A 92 -11.88 5.54 -6.52
N GLY A 93 -12.83 6.38 -6.94
CA GLY A 93 -14.23 5.98 -7.10
C GLY A 93 -14.91 5.61 -5.77
N ILE A 94 -15.18 6.59 -4.91
CA ILE A 94 -15.89 6.38 -3.63
C ILE A 94 -17.37 5.97 -3.83
N GLY A 95 -17.93 5.27 -2.84
CA GLY A 95 -19.33 4.79 -2.88
C GLY A 95 -20.38 5.88 -2.78
N SER A 96 -20.26 6.78 -1.80
CA SER A 96 -21.18 7.90 -1.66
C SER A 96 -20.55 9.12 -1.03
N PHE A 97 -21.08 10.29 -1.36
CA PHE A 97 -20.68 11.56 -0.77
C PHE A 97 -21.89 12.39 -0.35
N THR A 98 -21.71 13.23 0.67
CA THR A 98 -22.73 14.17 1.14
C THR A 98 -22.13 15.56 1.25
N ILE A 99 -22.75 16.55 0.59
CA ILE A 99 -22.32 17.95 0.67
C ILE A 99 -23.24 18.71 1.62
N VAL A 100 -22.67 19.28 2.67
CA VAL A 100 -23.38 20.16 3.61
C VAL A 100 -22.97 21.60 3.33
N ASP A 101 -23.90 22.41 2.85
CA ASP A 101 -23.69 23.83 2.57
C ASP A 101 -25.03 24.56 2.60
N GLY A 102 -25.12 25.67 3.35
CA GLY A 102 -26.32 26.50 3.43
C GLY A 102 -26.27 27.76 2.55
N SER A 103 -25.21 27.92 1.76
CA SER A 103 -25.01 29.12 0.93
C SER A 103 -25.66 28.97 -0.44
N THR A 104 -26.08 30.10 -1.01
CA THR A 104 -26.44 30.18 -2.43
C THR A 104 -25.23 30.50 -3.28
N VAL A 105 -25.24 30.05 -4.54
CA VAL A 105 -24.19 30.34 -5.53
C VAL A 105 -24.14 31.83 -5.85
N THR A 106 -22.93 32.40 -5.82
CA THR A 106 -22.64 33.79 -6.14
C THR A 106 -21.77 33.91 -7.41
N ASP A 107 -21.63 35.12 -7.95
CA ASP A 107 -20.72 35.39 -9.09
C ASP A 107 -19.27 34.96 -8.79
N SER A 108 -18.82 35.08 -7.55
CA SER A 108 -17.47 34.65 -7.16
C SER A 108 -17.30 33.14 -7.28
N ASP A 109 -18.35 32.36 -6.98
CA ASP A 109 -18.31 30.90 -7.12
C ASP A 109 -18.25 30.51 -8.61
N LEU A 110 -18.95 31.22 -9.49
CA LEU A 110 -18.90 30.98 -10.94
C LEU A 110 -17.51 31.24 -11.53
N GLY A 111 -16.78 32.20 -10.96
CA GLY A 111 -15.44 32.56 -11.42
C GLY A 111 -14.35 31.55 -11.03
N ASN A 112 -14.58 30.72 -10.01
CA ASN A 112 -13.54 29.87 -9.43
C ASN A 112 -13.90 28.39 -9.25
N ASN A 113 -15.17 28.00 -9.42
CA ASN A 113 -15.62 26.62 -9.26
C ASN A 113 -15.99 26.01 -10.62
N PHE A 114 -15.27 24.97 -11.03
CA PHE A 114 -15.50 24.28 -12.31
C PHE A 114 -16.91 23.66 -12.39
N PHE A 115 -17.48 23.29 -11.25
CA PHE A 115 -18.77 22.60 -11.13
C PHE A 115 -19.95 23.55 -10.95
N LEU A 116 -19.82 24.82 -11.32
CA LEU A 116 -20.93 25.77 -11.26
C LEU A 116 -20.97 26.58 -12.55
N ASP A 117 -22.17 26.76 -13.08
CA ASP A 117 -22.42 27.53 -14.30
C ASP A 117 -23.39 28.69 -14.04
N THR A 118 -23.63 29.52 -15.05
CA THR A 118 -24.52 30.67 -14.93
C THR A 118 -25.96 30.29 -14.56
N SER A 119 -26.40 29.06 -14.85
CA SER A 119 -27.73 28.57 -14.45
C SER A 119 -27.84 28.29 -12.95
N SER A 120 -26.68 28.12 -12.30
CA SER A 120 -26.56 27.83 -10.88
C SER A 120 -26.70 29.08 -10.00
N LEU A 121 -26.54 30.29 -10.57
CA LEU A 121 -26.54 31.55 -9.84
C LEU A 121 -27.81 31.73 -9.00
N GLY A 122 -27.64 32.05 -7.71
CA GLY A 122 -28.74 32.23 -6.76
C GLY A 122 -29.42 30.94 -6.27
N GLN A 123 -29.00 29.77 -6.77
CA GLN A 123 -29.50 28.48 -6.29
C GLN A 123 -28.65 27.95 -5.13
N SER A 124 -29.11 26.91 -4.42
CA SER A 124 -28.34 26.26 -3.36
C SER A 124 -27.03 25.69 -3.92
N ARG A 125 -25.92 26.07 -3.28
CA ARG A 125 -24.59 25.56 -3.65
C ARG A 125 -24.46 24.07 -3.35
N ALA A 126 -25.04 23.57 -2.26
CA ALA A 126 -25.05 22.14 -1.96
C ALA A 126 -25.76 21.34 -3.06
N LEU A 127 -26.95 21.78 -3.46
CA LEU A 127 -27.73 21.09 -4.50
C LEU A 127 -26.99 21.09 -5.83
N LYS A 128 -26.53 22.24 -6.31
CA LYS A 128 -25.90 22.35 -7.62
C LYS A 128 -24.55 21.64 -7.72
N THR A 129 -23.71 21.76 -6.70
CA THR A 129 -22.43 21.04 -6.71
C THR A 129 -22.63 19.53 -6.61
N THR A 130 -23.62 19.05 -5.85
CA THR A 130 -23.93 17.62 -5.78
C THR A 130 -24.41 17.08 -7.12
N GLU A 131 -25.35 17.78 -7.78
CA GLU A 131 -25.87 17.44 -9.11
C GLU A 131 -24.72 17.26 -10.12
N LEU A 132 -23.86 18.28 -10.24
CA LEU A 132 -22.80 18.31 -11.24
C LEU A 132 -21.62 17.38 -10.92
N LEU A 133 -21.33 17.13 -9.64
CA LEU A 133 -20.33 16.14 -9.24
C LEU A 133 -20.81 14.70 -9.45
N ALA A 134 -22.12 14.43 -9.33
CA ALA A 134 -22.68 13.10 -9.56
C ALA A 134 -22.54 12.66 -11.03
N GLU A 135 -22.50 13.60 -11.98
CA GLU A 135 -22.26 13.31 -13.41
C GLU A 135 -20.89 12.68 -13.69
N LEU A 136 -19.93 12.84 -12.77
CA LEU A 136 -18.58 12.29 -12.94
C LEU A 136 -18.54 10.77 -12.87
N ASN A 137 -19.45 10.16 -12.10
CA ASN A 137 -19.46 8.72 -11.87
C ASN A 137 -20.82 8.22 -11.38
N ASP A 138 -21.56 7.52 -12.24
CA ASP A 138 -22.85 6.91 -11.90
C ASP A 138 -22.80 5.91 -10.73
N ASP A 139 -21.60 5.38 -10.40
CA ASP A 139 -21.42 4.48 -9.26
C ASP A 139 -21.38 5.23 -7.92
N ALA A 140 -21.06 6.53 -7.93
CA ALA A 140 -20.92 7.35 -6.73
C ALA A 140 -22.22 8.09 -6.41
N ARG A 141 -22.82 7.78 -5.26
CA ARG A 141 -24.10 8.38 -4.86
C ARG A 141 -23.90 9.73 -4.16
N GLY A 142 -24.34 10.81 -4.78
CA GLY A 142 -24.34 12.15 -4.19
C GLY A 142 -25.59 12.44 -3.35
N THR A 143 -25.44 13.15 -2.24
CA THR A 143 -26.55 13.68 -1.43
C THR A 143 -26.25 15.12 -1.03
N ALA A 144 -27.23 16.00 -1.18
CA ALA A 144 -27.10 17.40 -0.79
C ALA A 144 -27.86 17.68 0.51
N VAL A 145 -27.22 18.39 1.44
CA VAL A 145 -27.83 18.91 2.67
C VAL A 145 -27.74 20.43 2.61
N ASP A 146 -28.84 21.06 2.19
CA ASP A 146 -28.99 22.51 2.08
C ASP A 146 -29.26 23.14 3.46
N ARG A 147 -28.26 23.05 4.36
CA ARG A 147 -28.29 23.62 5.70
C ARG A 147 -26.95 24.25 6.02
N ASP A 148 -26.99 25.33 6.81
CA ASP A 148 -25.78 25.94 7.34
C ASP A 148 -24.98 24.93 8.18
N PRO A 149 -23.70 24.65 7.84
CA PRO A 149 -22.90 23.67 8.56
C PRO A 149 -22.71 24.02 10.04
N ALA A 150 -22.56 25.30 10.38
CA ALA A 150 -22.41 25.76 11.75
C ALA A 150 -23.63 25.39 12.60
N GLN A 151 -24.83 25.69 12.10
CA GLN A 151 -26.07 25.24 12.74
C GLN A 151 -26.19 23.73 12.84
N LEU A 152 -25.79 22.98 11.81
CA LEU A 152 -25.89 21.51 11.84
C LEU A 152 -24.96 20.91 12.90
N ILE A 153 -23.73 21.40 13.01
CA ILE A 153 -22.75 21.02 14.03
C ILE A 153 -23.31 21.25 15.44
N ASP A 154 -24.02 22.36 15.63
CA ASP A 154 -24.56 22.73 16.94
C ASP A 154 -25.86 21.99 17.30
N THR A 155 -26.69 21.65 16.30
CA THR A 155 -28.05 21.12 16.54
C THR A 155 -28.18 19.61 16.37
N ASP A 156 -27.34 18.99 15.55
CA ASP A 156 -27.36 17.54 15.30
C ASP A 156 -25.94 16.98 15.10
N PRO A 157 -25.14 16.87 16.18
CA PRO A 157 -23.78 16.31 16.10
C PRO A 157 -23.79 14.83 15.67
N SER A 158 -24.86 14.10 15.96
CA SER A 158 -24.98 12.68 15.64
C SER A 158 -25.01 12.39 14.14
N PHE A 159 -25.44 13.38 13.33
CA PHE A 159 -25.37 13.35 11.88
C PHE A 159 -23.98 12.96 11.36
N PHE A 160 -22.92 13.40 12.03
CA PHE A 160 -21.54 13.20 11.56
C PHE A 160 -20.97 11.80 11.85
N HIS A 161 -21.61 11.02 12.72
CA HIS A 161 -21.11 9.69 13.12
C HIS A 161 -21.26 8.65 12.00
N GLN A 162 -22.09 8.91 10.99
CA GLN A 162 -22.40 7.95 9.93
C GLN A 162 -21.36 7.89 8.80
N PHE A 163 -20.39 8.80 8.81
CA PHE A 163 -19.42 8.96 7.72
C PHE A 163 -18.13 8.20 8.00
N THR A 164 -17.51 7.70 6.93
CA THR A 164 -16.16 7.12 6.96
C THR A 164 -15.10 8.19 7.11
N MET A 165 -15.34 9.39 6.57
CA MET A 165 -14.46 10.55 6.68
C MET A 165 -15.27 11.84 6.53
N ILE A 166 -14.86 12.87 7.26
CA ILE A 166 -15.39 14.23 7.14
C ILE A 166 -14.28 15.13 6.59
N VAL A 167 -14.59 15.93 5.59
CA VAL A 167 -13.70 16.92 5.00
C VAL A 167 -14.34 18.29 5.18
N ALA A 168 -13.70 19.21 5.90
CA ALA A 168 -14.19 20.58 6.02
C ALA A 168 -13.36 21.55 5.20
N THR A 169 -14.04 22.35 4.37
CA THR A 169 -13.43 23.44 3.61
C THR A 169 -14.00 24.79 4.02
N GLN A 170 -13.14 25.80 4.14
CA GLN A 170 -13.53 27.20 4.42
C GLN A 170 -14.51 27.40 5.60
N LEU A 171 -14.53 26.48 6.56
CA LEU A 171 -15.32 26.57 7.80
C LEU A 171 -14.57 27.44 8.82
N ASP A 172 -15.25 28.20 9.68
CA ASP A 172 -14.60 29.02 10.70
C ASP A 172 -13.97 28.18 11.83
N GLU A 173 -13.09 28.81 12.60
CA GLU A 173 -12.25 28.12 13.60
C GLU A 173 -13.06 27.53 14.76
N LEU A 174 -14.13 28.21 15.19
CA LEU A 174 -15.00 27.73 16.27
C LEU A 174 -15.66 26.42 15.88
N HIS A 175 -16.26 26.37 14.69
CA HIS A 175 -16.96 25.16 14.22
C HIS A 175 -16.00 24.05 13.79
N ILE A 176 -14.78 24.38 13.33
CA ILE A 176 -13.71 23.38 13.15
C ILE A 176 -13.36 22.71 14.48
N ALA A 177 -13.18 23.48 15.55
CA ALA A 177 -12.85 22.92 16.86
C ALA A 177 -13.98 22.02 17.39
N ARG A 178 -15.25 22.45 17.24
CA ARG A 178 -16.43 21.65 17.62
C ARG A 178 -16.54 20.36 16.81
N LEU A 179 -16.43 20.45 15.48
CA LEU A 179 -16.51 19.29 14.60
C LEU A 179 -15.34 18.32 14.80
N ALA A 180 -14.14 18.84 15.06
CA ALA A 180 -12.97 18.02 15.40
C ALA A 180 -13.21 17.20 16.66
N ARG A 181 -13.85 17.77 17.69
CA ARG A 181 -14.24 17.05 18.91
C ARG A 181 -15.27 15.96 18.64
N ILE A 182 -16.33 16.29 17.90
CA ILE A 182 -17.38 15.32 17.52
C ILE A 182 -16.75 14.14 16.77
N ALA A 183 -15.93 14.43 15.74
CA ALA A 183 -15.27 13.42 14.94
C ALA A 183 -14.28 12.57 15.78
N TRP A 184 -13.54 13.20 16.69
CA TRP A 184 -12.62 12.51 17.59
C TRP A 184 -13.32 11.55 18.56
N GLU A 185 -14.42 11.97 19.17
CA GLU A 185 -15.23 11.14 20.07
C GLU A 185 -15.91 9.99 19.32
N ALA A 186 -16.35 10.23 18.08
CA ALA A 186 -16.96 9.22 17.22
C ALA A 186 -15.94 8.27 16.53
N GLY A 187 -14.64 8.56 16.60
CA GLY A 187 -13.62 7.79 15.89
C GLY A 187 -13.65 7.97 14.37
N VAL A 188 -14.22 9.09 13.88
CA VAL A 188 -14.31 9.41 12.45
C VAL A 188 -13.11 10.27 12.05
N PRO A 189 -12.30 9.87 11.06
CA PRO A 189 -11.26 10.73 10.50
C PRO A 189 -11.80 12.06 9.98
N PHE A 190 -11.18 13.16 10.41
CA PHE A 190 -11.56 14.51 10.01
C PHE A 190 -10.39 15.22 9.31
N LEU A 191 -10.64 15.78 8.13
CA LEU A 191 -9.67 16.52 7.33
C LEU A 191 -10.11 17.97 7.19
N VAL A 192 -9.30 18.89 7.71
CA VAL A 192 -9.48 20.33 7.49
C VAL A 192 -8.63 20.76 6.31
N VAL A 193 -9.25 21.41 5.34
CA VAL A 193 -8.55 22.01 4.21
C VAL A 193 -8.96 23.46 4.08
N ARG A 194 -7.98 24.38 4.00
CA ARG A 194 -8.25 25.78 3.73
C ARG A 194 -7.33 26.30 2.63
N VAL A 195 -7.89 27.14 1.77
CA VAL A 195 -7.11 27.90 0.78
C VAL A 195 -7.34 29.38 1.02
N THR A 196 -6.26 30.13 1.16
CA THR A 196 -6.29 31.59 1.36
C THR A 196 -5.25 32.23 0.45
N GLY A 197 -5.72 32.79 -0.67
CA GLY A 197 -4.83 33.27 -1.73
C GLY A 197 -3.98 32.12 -2.29
N PHE A 198 -2.66 32.21 -2.14
CA PHE A 198 -1.71 31.17 -2.57
C PHE A 198 -1.30 30.21 -1.45
N LEU A 199 -1.85 30.37 -0.24
CA LEU A 199 -1.56 29.49 0.90
C LEU A 199 -2.59 28.35 0.94
N GLY A 200 -2.08 27.12 0.96
CA GLY A 200 -2.84 25.92 1.24
C GLY A 200 -2.56 25.44 2.66
N TYR A 201 -3.62 25.13 3.41
CA TYR A 201 -3.57 24.53 4.74
C TYR A 201 -4.28 23.19 4.71
N LEU A 202 -3.64 22.16 5.27
CA LEU A 202 -4.19 20.82 5.39
C LEU A 202 -3.88 20.28 6.79
N ARG A 203 -4.90 19.79 7.48
CA ARG A 203 -4.76 19.19 8.81
C ARG A 203 -5.66 17.97 8.96
N ILE A 204 -5.05 16.83 9.22
CA ILE A 204 -5.76 15.59 9.56
C ILE A 204 -5.94 15.45 11.07
N VAL A 205 -7.14 15.08 11.50
CA VAL A 205 -7.53 14.85 12.89
C VAL A 205 -8.06 13.43 12.98
N THR A 206 -7.25 12.52 13.50
CA THR A 206 -7.65 11.14 13.81
C THR A 206 -6.85 10.63 15.00
N ARG A 207 -7.50 9.92 15.91
CA ARG A 207 -6.89 9.46 17.16
C ARG A 207 -5.76 8.47 16.90
N GLU A 208 -6.05 7.47 16.11
CA GLU A 208 -5.13 6.40 15.75
C GLU A 208 -5.47 5.91 14.34
N HIS A 209 -4.45 5.74 13.52
CA HIS A 209 -4.56 5.13 12.21
C HIS A 209 -3.50 4.05 12.07
N THR A 210 -3.95 2.80 11.99
CA THR A 210 -3.11 1.60 11.89
C THR A 210 -3.04 1.14 10.44
N VAL A 211 -1.85 0.87 9.92
CA VAL A 211 -1.61 0.49 8.53
C VAL A 211 -0.76 -0.78 8.49
N ILE A 212 -1.29 -1.80 7.79
CA ILE A 212 -0.61 -3.07 7.52
C ILE A 212 0.15 -2.95 6.20
N GLU A 213 -0.57 -2.62 5.13
CA GLU A 213 -0.01 -2.50 3.77
C GLU A 213 0.53 -1.08 3.52
N THR A 214 1.75 -0.80 3.97
CA THR A 214 2.37 0.53 3.77
C THR A 214 3.01 0.71 2.39
N HIS A 215 2.88 -0.27 1.51
CA HIS A 215 3.46 -0.30 0.16
C HIS A 215 4.97 0.07 0.09
N PRO A 216 5.85 -0.65 0.81
CA PRO A 216 7.30 -0.46 0.64
C PRO A 216 7.74 -0.88 -0.77
N GLU A 217 8.86 -0.35 -1.25
CA GLU A 217 9.41 -0.68 -2.57
C GLU A 217 9.68 -2.20 -2.75
N SER A 218 10.01 -2.90 -1.67
CA SER A 218 10.27 -4.34 -1.69
C SER A 218 9.95 -4.97 -0.34
N LEU A 219 9.31 -6.15 -0.38
CA LEU A 219 9.06 -7.00 0.79
C LEU A 219 10.12 -8.10 0.96
N THR A 220 11.18 -8.08 0.15
CA THR A 220 12.17 -9.15 0.11
C THR A 220 12.94 -9.25 1.43
N ASP A 221 12.87 -10.41 2.06
CA ASP A 221 13.65 -10.81 3.23
C ASP A 221 14.39 -12.11 2.90
N LEU A 222 15.70 -12.02 2.66
CA LEU A 222 16.52 -13.15 2.18
C LEU A 222 17.08 -14.03 3.31
N ARG A 223 17.05 -13.60 4.57
CA ARG A 223 17.59 -14.39 5.71
C ARG A 223 18.98 -15.02 5.49
N LEU A 224 19.88 -14.37 4.74
CA LEU A 224 21.19 -14.97 4.42
C LEU A 224 22.17 -14.90 5.60
N ASP A 225 21.95 -13.94 6.50
CA ASP A 225 22.63 -13.83 7.78
C ASP A 225 22.23 -14.97 8.75
N CYS A 226 20.96 -15.38 8.72
CA CYS A 226 20.35 -16.38 9.58
C CYS A 226 19.49 -17.39 8.79
N PRO A 227 20.10 -18.19 7.89
CA PRO A 227 19.34 -19.03 6.97
C PRO A 227 18.56 -20.11 7.74
N PHE A 228 17.28 -20.29 7.39
CA PHE A 228 16.44 -21.35 7.93
C PHE A 228 16.87 -22.72 7.36
N PRO A 229 16.57 -23.85 8.04
CA PRO A 229 17.10 -25.17 7.67
C PRO A 229 16.91 -25.52 6.19
N ALA A 230 15.69 -25.37 5.66
CA ALA A 230 15.40 -25.67 4.27
C ALA A 230 16.20 -24.82 3.26
N LEU A 231 16.54 -23.57 3.58
CA LEU A 231 17.40 -22.72 2.73
C LEU A 231 18.86 -23.21 2.75
N ARG A 232 19.35 -23.64 3.92
CA ARG A 232 20.69 -24.22 4.03
C ARG A 232 20.82 -25.51 3.24
N ASP A 233 19.85 -26.40 3.40
CA ASP A 233 19.81 -27.69 2.70
C ASP A 233 19.73 -27.50 1.19
N PHE A 234 18.92 -26.54 0.74
CA PHE A 234 18.82 -26.18 -0.67
C PHE A 234 20.15 -25.62 -1.21
N ALA A 235 20.81 -24.70 -0.49
CA ALA A 235 22.12 -24.21 -0.94
C ALA A 235 23.19 -25.30 -0.92
N ALA A 236 23.15 -26.22 0.05
CA ALA A 236 24.07 -27.34 0.16
C ALA A 236 23.99 -28.32 -1.03
N SER A 237 22.85 -28.40 -1.73
CA SER A 237 22.71 -29.27 -2.91
C SER A 237 23.48 -28.80 -4.15
N PHE A 238 24.05 -27.59 -4.13
CA PHE A 238 24.87 -27.06 -5.22
C PHE A 238 26.35 -27.19 -4.88
N ASP A 239 27.12 -27.84 -5.74
CA ASP A 239 28.57 -27.85 -5.72
C ASP A 239 29.09 -26.97 -6.87
N LEU A 240 29.40 -25.69 -6.57
CA LEU A 240 29.74 -24.69 -7.59
C LEU A 240 30.98 -25.07 -8.41
N ASP A 241 31.91 -25.82 -7.83
CA ASP A 241 33.16 -26.20 -8.50
C ASP A 241 32.94 -27.37 -9.47
N ALA A 242 31.99 -28.25 -9.16
CA ALA A 242 31.69 -29.44 -9.97
C ALA A 242 30.75 -29.19 -11.16
N LEU A 243 30.00 -28.08 -11.17
CA LEU A 243 29.09 -27.73 -12.26
C LEU A 243 29.85 -27.39 -13.55
N ASP A 244 29.24 -27.61 -14.71
CA ASP A 244 29.74 -27.04 -15.96
C ASP A 244 29.42 -25.54 -16.06
N SER A 245 29.96 -24.82 -17.05
CA SER A 245 29.75 -23.37 -17.17
C SER A 245 28.29 -22.97 -17.42
N MET A 246 27.49 -23.85 -18.03
CA MET A 246 26.09 -23.57 -18.30
C MET A 246 25.27 -23.68 -17.02
N ASP A 247 25.42 -24.78 -16.28
CA ASP A 247 24.71 -24.99 -15.02
C ASP A 247 25.20 -24.03 -13.92
N HIS A 248 26.48 -23.66 -13.92
CA HIS A 248 27.03 -22.64 -13.02
C HIS A 248 26.35 -21.27 -13.21
N GLY A 249 26.14 -20.85 -14.47
CA GLY A 249 25.45 -19.60 -14.79
C GLY A 249 23.95 -19.60 -14.46
N HIS A 250 23.35 -20.77 -14.22
CA HIS A 250 21.95 -20.91 -13.84
C HIS A 250 21.72 -21.05 -12.33
N VAL A 251 22.78 -21.12 -11.52
CA VAL A 251 22.64 -21.17 -10.06
C VAL A 251 22.00 -19.88 -9.57
N PRO A 252 20.96 -19.92 -8.71
CA PRO A 252 20.32 -18.70 -8.21
C PRO A 252 21.31 -17.82 -7.47
N PHE A 253 21.21 -16.51 -7.68
CA PHE A 253 22.10 -15.55 -7.01
C PHE A 253 22.02 -15.66 -5.48
N VAL A 254 20.89 -16.08 -4.91
CA VAL A 254 20.71 -16.31 -3.46
C VAL A 254 21.61 -17.46 -2.96
N VAL A 255 21.76 -18.53 -3.76
CA VAL A 255 22.66 -19.65 -3.44
C VAL A 255 24.11 -19.21 -3.57
N VAL A 256 24.44 -18.46 -4.63
CA VAL A 256 25.77 -17.86 -4.81
C VAL A 256 26.12 -17.02 -3.60
N LEU A 257 25.28 -16.04 -3.23
CA LEU A 257 25.49 -15.19 -2.06
C LEU A 257 25.69 -16.00 -0.77
N LEU A 258 24.87 -17.02 -0.53
CA LEU A 258 24.97 -17.82 0.69
C LEU A 258 26.27 -18.62 0.76
N LYS A 259 26.69 -19.27 -0.34
CA LYS A 259 27.96 -20.01 -0.42
C LYS A 259 29.17 -19.13 -0.16
N TYR A 260 29.22 -17.96 -0.80
CA TYR A 260 30.32 -17.02 -0.61
C TYR A 260 30.27 -16.34 0.77
N LEU A 261 29.09 -16.09 1.34
CA LEU A 261 28.97 -15.63 2.73
C LEU A 261 29.49 -16.67 3.72
N ASP A 262 29.24 -17.96 3.50
CA ASP A 262 29.76 -19.04 4.34
C ASP A 262 31.29 -19.16 4.23
N GLN A 263 31.84 -18.99 3.03
CA GLN A 263 33.29 -18.87 2.85
C GLN A 263 33.84 -17.66 3.63
N TRP A 264 33.24 -16.48 3.45
CA TRP A 264 33.67 -15.26 4.13
C TRP A 264 33.63 -15.43 5.65
N ARG A 265 32.57 -16.01 6.20
CA ARG A 265 32.43 -16.31 7.63
C ARG A 265 33.55 -17.21 8.13
N THR A 266 33.91 -18.24 7.36
CA THR A 266 35.00 -19.16 7.73
C THR A 266 36.34 -18.42 7.85
N GLU A 267 36.58 -17.46 6.95
CA GLU A 267 37.79 -16.63 6.93
C GLU A 267 37.77 -15.49 7.99
N HIS A 268 36.59 -15.07 8.45
CA HIS A 268 36.39 -13.89 9.31
C HIS A 268 35.71 -14.21 10.65
N ASN A 269 36.01 -15.37 11.26
CA ASN A 269 35.53 -15.77 12.59
C ASN A 269 33.99 -15.72 12.74
N GLY A 270 33.26 -16.13 11.70
CA GLY A 270 31.80 -16.17 11.67
C GLY A 270 31.11 -14.83 11.41
N GLN A 271 31.86 -13.75 11.21
CA GLN A 271 31.29 -12.41 11.03
C GLN A 271 30.87 -12.15 9.58
N LEU A 272 29.82 -11.34 9.40
CA LEU A 272 29.40 -10.82 8.10
C LEU A 272 30.19 -9.56 7.71
N PRO A 273 30.31 -9.26 6.41
CA PRO A 273 30.84 -7.97 5.96
C PRO A 273 30.02 -6.80 6.51
N ASN A 274 30.58 -6.02 7.43
CA ASN A 274 29.87 -4.97 8.14
C ASN A 274 30.20 -3.56 7.61
N SER A 275 31.46 -3.35 7.19
CA SER A 275 31.94 -2.04 6.77
C SER A 275 31.84 -1.86 5.25
N TYR A 276 31.88 -0.61 4.79
CA TYR A 276 31.94 -0.32 3.35
C TYR A 276 33.13 -1.02 2.67
N THR A 277 34.28 -1.05 3.35
CA THR A 277 35.51 -1.70 2.89
C THR A 277 35.33 -3.21 2.80
N GLU A 278 34.80 -3.85 3.84
CA GLU A 278 34.55 -5.30 3.84
C GLU A 278 33.52 -5.71 2.79
N LYS A 279 32.44 -4.94 2.63
CA LYS A 279 31.42 -5.22 1.60
C LYS A 279 31.99 -5.12 0.19
N ASN A 280 32.93 -4.21 -0.06
CA ASN A 280 33.64 -4.14 -1.33
C ASN A 280 34.65 -5.27 -1.51
N ALA A 281 35.33 -5.71 -0.44
CA ALA A 281 36.18 -6.89 -0.48
C ALA A 281 35.36 -8.16 -0.77
N PHE A 282 34.17 -8.29 -0.16
CA PHE A 282 33.23 -9.37 -0.45
C PHE A 282 32.72 -9.34 -1.91
N LYS A 283 32.45 -8.15 -2.47
CA LYS A 283 32.17 -8.00 -3.91
C LYS A 283 33.32 -8.47 -4.79
N ALA A 284 34.57 -8.20 -4.40
CA ALA A 284 35.74 -8.67 -5.13
C ALA A 284 35.88 -10.19 -5.06
N LEU A 285 35.61 -10.79 -3.89
CA LEU A 285 35.55 -12.24 -3.71
C LEU A 285 34.49 -12.88 -4.62
N LEU A 286 33.26 -12.38 -4.61
CA LEU A 286 32.19 -12.84 -5.51
C LEU A 286 32.59 -12.76 -6.99
N ARG A 287 33.22 -11.64 -7.42
CA ARG A 287 33.69 -11.49 -8.80
C ARG A 287 34.77 -12.50 -9.18
N SER A 288 35.64 -12.87 -8.25
CA SER A 288 36.67 -13.88 -8.51
C SER A 288 36.08 -15.29 -8.71
N GLY A 289 34.84 -15.50 -8.26
CA GLY A 289 34.08 -16.73 -8.40
C GLY A 289 33.36 -16.90 -9.74
N ALA A 290 33.16 -15.83 -10.50
CA ALA A 290 32.52 -15.90 -11.80
C ALA A 290 33.49 -16.52 -12.84
N ARG A 291 33.00 -17.44 -13.68
CA ARG A 291 33.83 -18.08 -14.72
C ARG A 291 33.86 -17.26 -16.01
N SER A 292 32.86 -16.44 -16.24
CA SER A 292 32.79 -15.49 -17.35
C SER A 292 32.30 -14.10 -16.90
N TYR A 293 32.52 -13.09 -17.74
CA TYR A 293 32.05 -11.72 -17.46
C TYR A 293 30.55 -11.53 -17.68
N ASP A 294 29.88 -12.47 -18.34
CA ASP A 294 28.46 -12.39 -18.76
C ASP A 294 27.57 -13.29 -17.88
N GLU A 295 28.05 -13.66 -16.69
CA GLU A 295 27.29 -14.47 -15.74
C GLU A 295 26.29 -13.61 -14.96
N GLU A 296 25.09 -13.52 -15.51
CA GLU A 296 24.01 -12.68 -15.01
C GLU A 296 23.63 -12.99 -13.55
N ASN A 297 23.72 -14.26 -13.12
CA ASN A 297 23.47 -14.65 -11.72
C ASN A 297 24.51 -14.06 -10.74
N PHE A 298 25.77 -13.93 -11.15
CA PHE A 298 26.80 -13.23 -10.36
C PHE A 298 26.60 -11.71 -10.39
N GLU A 299 26.13 -11.14 -11.49
CA GLU A 299 25.74 -9.72 -11.53
C GLU A 299 24.57 -9.42 -10.57
N GLU A 300 23.55 -10.28 -10.55
CA GLU A 300 22.43 -10.21 -9.60
C GLU A 300 22.92 -10.34 -8.14
N ALA A 301 23.86 -11.26 -7.88
CA ALA A 301 24.47 -11.41 -6.56
C ALA A 301 25.20 -10.12 -6.14
N LEU A 302 26.01 -9.55 -7.02
CA LEU A 302 26.76 -8.30 -6.78
C LEU A 302 25.83 -7.11 -6.51
N ALA A 303 24.70 -7.03 -7.21
CA ALA A 303 23.67 -6.02 -6.99
C ALA A 303 23.00 -6.16 -5.61
N ASN A 304 22.91 -7.39 -5.09
CA ASN A 304 22.23 -7.71 -3.82
C ASN A 304 23.18 -7.83 -2.60
N VAL A 305 24.49 -7.66 -2.74
CA VAL A 305 25.46 -7.78 -1.63
C VAL A 305 25.09 -6.94 -0.40
N TRP A 306 24.66 -5.70 -0.60
CA TRP A 306 24.31 -4.81 0.51
C TRP A 306 23.15 -5.36 1.35
N ARG A 307 22.14 -5.92 0.67
CA ARG A 307 21.00 -6.57 1.32
C ARG A 307 21.44 -7.88 1.99
N ALA A 308 22.27 -8.68 1.33
CA ALA A 308 22.79 -9.94 1.85
C ALA A 308 23.63 -9.79 3.13
N CYS A 309 24.34 -8.66 3.26
CA CYS A 309 25.17 -8.35 4.42
C CYS A 309 24.40 -7.60 5.53
N THR A 310 23.09 -7.42 5.39
CA THR A 310 22.26 -6.77 6.42
C THR A 310 21.80 -7.81 7.42
N VAL A 311 21.97 -7.52 8.71
CA VAL A 311 21.51 -8.39 9.80
C VAL A 311 19.98 -8.31 9.90
N THR A 312 19.33 -9.47 9.88
CA THR A 312 17.89 -9.57 10.08
C THR A 312 17.56 -9.32 11.54
N ARG A 313 16.66 -8.35 11.76
CA ARG A 313 16.15 -7.98 13.07
C ARG A 313 14.76 -7.35 12.92
N VAL A 314 14.02 -7.28 14.03
CA VAL A 314 12.77 -6.50 14.10
C VAL A 314 13.10 -5.01 13.95
N PRO A 315 12.51 -4.27 12.99
CA PRO A 315 12.72 -2.82 12.87
C PRO A 315 12.23 -2.07 14.12
N ASP A 316 12.93 -0.99 14.51
CA ASP A 316 12.65 -0.27 15.77
C ASP A 316 11.21 0.30 15.85
N ASP A 317 10.66 0.73 14.71
CA ASP A 317 9.27 1.19 14.62
C ASP A 317 8.28 0.04 14.93
N VAL A 318 8.52 -1.14 14.36
CA VAL A 318 7.68 -2.33 14.58
C VAL A 318 7.86 -2.85 16.00
N HIS A 319 9.08 -2.86 16.52
CA HIS A 319 9.35 -3.25 17.89
C HIS A 319 8.56 -2.38 18.89
N ARG A 320 8.46 -1.06 18.64
CA ARG A 320 7.60 -0.16 19.43
C ARG A 320 6.12 -0.52 19.35
N ILE A 321 5.62 -0.93 18.18
CA ILE A 321 4.23 -1.38 18.00
C ILE A 321 3.98 -2.66 18.81
N LEU A 322 4.87 -3.65 18.71
CA LEU A 322 4.73 -4.92 19.44
C LEU A 322 4.78 -4.72 20.96
N LEU A 323 5.55 -3.74 21.44
CA LEU A 323 5.63 -3.40 22.87
C LEU A 323 4.56 -2.40 23.33
N ASP A 324 3.70 -1.91 22.44
CA ASP A 324 2.68 -0.93 22.78
C ASP A 324 1.71 -1.49 23.83
N PRO A 325 1.22 -0.66 24.79
CA PRO A 325 0.22 -1.08 25.76
C PRO A 325 -1.04 -1.69 25.12
N ALA A 326 -1.41 -1.25 23.91
CA ALA A 326 -2.55 -1.80 23.17
C ALA A 326 -2.38 -3.28 22.79
N CYS A 327 -1.14 -3.82 22.78
CA CYS A 327 -0.90 -5.26 22.64
C CYS A 327 -1.04 -6.04 23.95
N ASN A 328 -0.99 -5.38 25.11
CA ASN A 328 -1.04 -6.03 26.42
C ASN A 328 -2.48 -6.19 26.91
N ASP A 329 -3.23 -5.11 26.88
CA ASP A 329 -4.56 -5.00 27.49
C ASP A 329 -5.66 -5.22 26.45
N LEU A 330 -5.61 -6.38 25.77
CA LEU A 330 -6.61 -6.72 24.76
C LEU A 330 -7.97 -6.99 25.40
N THR A 331 -9.02 -6.48 24.75
CA THR A 331 -10.42 -6.71 25.11
C THR A 331 -11.21 -7.15 23.87
N ALA A 332 -12.47 -7.54 24.06
CA ALA A 332 -13.37 -7.84 22.94
C ALA A 332 -13.65 -6.62 22.03
N GLN A 333 -13.24 -5.41 22.42
CA GLN A 333 -13.36 -4.19 21.62
C GLN A 333 -12.05 -3.80 20.93
N SER A 334 -10.94 -4.53 21.17
CA SER A 334 -9.68 -4.28 20.50
C SER A 334 -9.81 -4.50 18.99
N SER A 335 -9.12 -3.68 18.20
CA SER A 335 -9.11 -3.84 16.74
C SER A 335 -8.39 -5.12 16.32
N SER A 336 -8.74 -5.62 15.14
CA SER A 336 -8.06 -6.76 14.51
C SER A 336 -6.55 -6.53 14.41
N PHE A 337 -6.13 -5.29 14.12
CA PHE A 337 -4.73 -4.89 14.07
C PHE A 337 -3.98 -5.20 15.36
N TRP A 338 -4.52 -4.80 16.52
CA TRP A 338 -3.85 -5.01 17.82
C TRP A 338 -3.85 -6.48 18.25
N ILE A 339 -4.92 -7.22 17.91
CA ILE A 339 -4.97 -8.68 18.11
C ILE A 339 -3.90 -9.38 17.28
N ALA A 340 -3.77 -9.03 15.99
CA ALA A 340 -2.75 -9.58 15.10
C ALA A 340 -1.33 -9.15 15.49
N ALA A 341 -1.14 -7.90 15.96
CA ALA A 341 0.14 -7.42 16.49
C ALA A 341 0.57 -8.24 17.73
N ARG A 342 -0.35 -8.54 18.64
CA ARG A 342 -0.09 -9.42 19.79
C ARG A 342 0.25 -10.85 19.34
N ALA A 343 -0.44 -11.39 18.33
CA ALA A 343 -0.11 -12.70 17.77
C ALA A 343 1.30 -12.75 17.15
N VAL A 344 1.68 -11.71 16.39
CA VAL A 344 3.05 -11.60 15.86
C VAL A 344 4.07 -11.46 16.98
N ARG A 345 3.76 -10.75 18.07
CA ARG A 345 4.63 -10.70 19.24
C ARG A 345 4.85 -12.08 19.87
N GLU A 346 3.80 -12.89 20.01
CA GLU A 346 3.92 -14.27 20.49
C GLU A 346 4.75 -15.12 19.53
N PHE A 347 4.52 -15.00 18.22
CA PHE A 347 5.34 -15.67 17.21
C PHE A 347 6.83 -15.30 17.36
N VAL A 348 7.15 -14.01 17.46
CA VAL A 348 8.53 -13.52 17.61
C VAL A 348 9.17 -14.11 18.86
N ALA A 349 8.44 -14.23 19.97
CA ALA A 349 8.97 -14.78 21.22
C ALA A 349 9.17 -16.31 21.18
N ASN A 350 8.42 -17.02 20.34
CA ASN A 350 8.38 -18.47 20.28
C ASN A 350 8.98 -18.99 18.96
N GLU A 351 8.15 -19.28 17.95
CA GLU A 351 8.55 -19.93 16.70
C GLU A 351 9.55 -19.09 15.87
N GLY A 352 9.44 -17.77 15.97
CA GLY A 352 10.27 -16.80 15.26
C GLY A 352 11.65 -16.59 15.86
N GLN A 353 11.91 -17.05 17.09
CA GLN A 353 13.21 -16.95 17.77
C GLN A 353 13.81 -15.53 17.76
N GLY A 354 12.99 -14.53 18.04
CA GLY A 354 13.35 -13.10 18.02
C GLY A 354 13.19 -12.42 16.65
N LEU A 355 12.72 -13.13 15.63
CA LEU A 355 12.54 -12.61 14.27
C LEU A 355 11.05 -12.58 13.88
N LEU A 356 10.71 -11.64 13.00
CA LEU A 356 9.38 -11.53 12.40
C LEU A 356 9.07 -12.73 11.48
N PRO A 357 7.78 -13.02 11.20
CA PRO A 357 7.41 -14.01 10.20
C PRO A 357 7.99 -13.66 8.83
N LEU A 358 8.38 -14.67 8.06
CA LEU A 358 8.95 -14.48 6.73
C LEU A 358 7.88 -14.00 5.74
N SER A 359 8.17 -12.95 4.97
CA SER A 359 7.21 -12.41 3.98
C SER A 359 6.92 -13.36 2.83
N GLY A 360 7.84 -14.29 2.55
CA GLY A 360 7.81 -15.20 1.39
C GLY A 360 8.03 -14.51 0.05
N ALA A 361 8.27 -13.19 0.04
CA ALA A 361 8.53 -12.42 -1.18
C ALA A 361 10.00 -12.56 -1.60
N LEU A 362 10.21 -12.97 -2.85
CA LEU A 362 11.54 -13.04 -3.47
C LEU A 362 11.62 -12.07 -4.65
N PRO A 363 12.81 -11.51 -4.93
CA PRO A 363 13.02 -10.75 -6.15
C PRO A 363 12.97 -11.70 -7.35
N ASP A 364 12.79 -11.13 -8.54
CA ASP A 364 12.93 -11.90 -9.78
C ASP A 364 14.34 -12.51 -9.85
N MET A 365 14.43 -13.74 -10.34
CA MET A 365 15.67 -14.51 -10.43
C MET A 365 15.69 -15.19 -11.78
N LYS A 366 16.80 -15.05 -12.50
CA LYS A 366 16.99 -15.79 -13.75
C LYS A 366 17.14 -17.28 -13.45
N ALA A 367 16.36 -18.08 -14.16
CA ALA A 367 16.22 -19.53 -13.97
C ALA A 367 16.66 -20.28 -15.23
N ASP A 368 17.08 -21.54 -15.07
CA ASP A 368 17.46 -22.39 -16.19
C ASP A 368 16.29 -22.74 -17.12
N THR A 369 16.64 -23.02 -18.38
CA THR A 369 15.71 -23.52 -19.39
C THR A 369 15.14 -24.91 -19.02
N LYS A 370 15.83 -25.69 -18.16
CA LYS A 370 15.43 -27.06 -17.80
C LYS A 370 14.29 -27.07 -16.78
N GLY A 371 14.30 -26.22 -15.75
CA GLY A 371 13.19 -26.01 -14.84
C GLY A 371 11.94 -25.46 -15.55
N TYR A 372 12.13 -24.68 -16.62
CA TYR A 372 11.05 -24.26 -17.51
C TYR A 372 10.45 -25.43 -18.32
N ILE A 373 11.28 -26.33 -18.85
CA ILE A 373 10.84 -27.51 -19.61
C ILE A 373 10.16 -28.55 -18.70
N ASP A 374 10.71 -28.81 -17.51
CA ASP A 374 10.15 -29.75 -16.54
C ASP A 374 8.78 -29.29 -16.04
N MET A 375 8.60 -27.97 -15.89
CA MET A 375 7.30 -27.36 -15.64
C MET A 375 6.32 -27.56 -16.79
N GLN A 376 6.76 -27.30 -18.02
CA GLN A 376 5.93 -27.44 -19.21
C GLN A 376 5.43 -28.89 -19.34
N ASN A 377 6.30 -29.86 -19.06
CA ASN A 377 5.98 -31.29 -19.03
C ASN A 377 5.02 -31.66 -17.88
N MET A 378 5.21 -31.11 -16.67
CA MET A 378 4.34 -31.38 -15.53
C MET A 378 2.93 -30.81 -15.75
N TYR A 379 2.83 -29.61 -16.33
CA TYR A 379 1.55 -28.99 -16.70
C TYR A 379 0.83 -29.79 -17.81
N GLN A 380 1.56 -30.25 -18.83
CA GLN A 380 1.01 -31.12 -19.89
C GLN A 380 0.52 -32.47 -19.34
N ASN A 381 1.18 -33.03 -18.32
CA ASN A 381 0.78 -34.29 -17.70
C ASN A 381 -0.42 -34.16 -16.75
N CYS A 382 -0.66 -32.98 -16.17
CA CYS A 382 -1.82 -32.73 -15.30
C CYS A 382 -3.11 -32.42 -16.08
N THR A 383 -3.02 -32.01 -17.35
CA THR A 383 -4.17 -31.81 -18.23
C THR A 383 -4.16 -32.87 -19.34
N ASN A 384 -4.93 -33.95 -19.18
CA ASN A 384 -5.08 -35.03 -20.19
C ASN A 384 -5.78 -34.55 -21.49
N SER A 385 -5.24 -33.54 -22.18
CA SER A 385 -5.82 -32.98 -23.39
C SER A 385 -4.71 -32.70 -24.40
N SER A 386 -4.77 -33.35 -25.56
CA SER A 386 -3.80 -33.32 -26.65
C SER A 386 -3.80 -32.01 -27.48
N ALA A 387 -4.24 -30.89 -26.89
CA ALA A 387 -4.26 -29.58 -27.54
C ALA A 387 -3.07 -28.72 -27.04
N PRO A 388 -2.36 -28.00 -27.92
CA PRO A 388 -1.29 -27.10 -27.49
C PRO A 388 -1.88 -25.95 -26.68
N LEU A 389 -1.63 -25.95 -25.37
CA LEU A 389 -1.94 -24.84 -24.49
C LEU A 389 -0.88 -23.73 -24.65
N PRO A 390 -1.24 -22.45 -24.43
CA PRO A 390 -0.29 -21.35 -24.42
C PRO A 390 0.81 -21.60 -23.36
N PRO A 391 2.05 -21.10 -23.57
CA PRO A 391 3.11 -21.23 -22.58
C PRO A 391 2.65 -20.64 -21.24
N PRO A 392 3.02 -21.25 -20.10
CA PRO A 392 2.70 -20.68 -18.81
C PRO A 392 3.31 -19.27 -18.73
N PRO A 393 2.60 -18.28 -18.16
CA PRO A 393 3.15 -16.94 -18.00
C PRO A 393 4.48 -17.01 -17.21
N PRO A 394 5.44 -16.10 -17.45
CA PRO A 394 6.75 -16.11 -16.76
C PRO A 394 6.66 -16.21 -15.23
N ALA A 395 5.58 -15.71 -14.63
CA ALA A 395 5.29 -15.82 -13.20
C ALA A 395 5.12 -17.26 -12.68
N LEU A 396 4.67 -18.21 -13.54
CA LEU A 396 4.56 -19.62 -13.21
C LEU A 396 5.94 -20.30 -13.16
N ILE A 397 6.91 -19.81 -13.95
CA ILE A 397 8.31 -20.27 -14.01
C ILE A 397 8.99 -20.20 -12.64
N ILE A 398 8.77 -19.08 -11.96
CA ILE A 398 9.29 -18.79 -10.63
C ILE A 398 8.68 -19.72 -9.56
N LEU A 399 7.45 -20.25 -9.77
CA LEU A 399 6.76 -21.06 -8.75
C LEU A 399 7.41 -22.42 -8.48
N LEU A 400 8.21 -22.95 -9.42
CA LEU A 400 8.79 -24.29 -9.34
C LEU A 400 10.28 -24.29 -9.02
N TYR A 401 10.89 -23.11 -8.87
CA TYR A 401 12.27 -23.01 -8.42
C TYR A 401 12.37 -23.49 -6.96
N PRO A 402 13.26 -24.44 -6.61
CA PRO A 402 13.27 -24.99 -5.25
C PRO A 402 13.66 -23.96 -4.16
N ALA A 403 14.36 -22.89 -4.55
CA ALA A 403 14.53 -21.70 -3.72
C ALA A 403 13.17 -21.05 -3.38
N CYS A 404 12.36 -20.75 -4.40
CA CYS A 404 11.03 -20.15 -4.22
C CYS A 404 10.09 -21.05 -3.41
N SER A 405 10.15 -22.36 -3.61
CA SER A 405 9.34 -23.30 -2.82
C SER A 405 9.77 -23.33 -1.35
N SER A 406 11.06 -23.19 -1.05
CA SER A 406 11.58 -23.16 0.32
C SER A 406 11.15 -21.91 1.08
N TYR A 407 11.25 -20.71 0.47
CA TYR A 407 10.79 -19.46 1.10
C TYR A 407 9.27 -19.43 1.28
N ARG A 408 8.50 -19.89 0.28
CA ARG A 408 7.04 -19.94 0.41
C ARG A 408 6.58 -20.93 1.46
N ARG A 409 7.18 -22.12 1.51
CA ARG A 409 6.87 -23.10 2.54
C ARG A 409 7.14 -22.53 3.94
N LYS A 410 8.31 -21.91 4.14
CA LYS A 410 8.64 -21.27 5.41
C LYS A 410 7.67 -20.13 5.76
N ALA A 411 7.31 -19.28 4.78
CA ALA A 411 6.32 -18.23 5.01
C ALA A 411 4.94 -18.80 5.36
N GLN A 412 4.50 -19.90 4.72
CA GLN A 412 3.25 -20.58 5.06
C GLN A 412 3.26 -21.19 6.46
N GLU A 413 4.39 -21.78 6.88
CA GLU A 413 4.58 -22.28 8.25
C GLU A 413 4.50 -21.14 9.26
N ASP A 414 5.15 -20.00 8.99
CA ASP A 414 5.12 -18.82 9.85
C ASP A 414 3.71 -18.22 9.95
N ILE A 415 3.02 -18.11 8.81
CA ILE A 415 1.62 -17.66 8.75
C ILE A 415 0.71 -18.59 9.57
N ALA A 416 0.89 -19.91 9.45
CA ALA A 416 0.10 -20.87 10.20
C ALA A 416 0.33 -20.76 11.72
N ALA A 417 1.56 -20.50 12.15
CA ALA A 417 1.89 -20.24 13.55
C ALA A 417 1.24 -18.93 14.05
N VAL A 418 1.36 -17.84 13.29
CA VAL A 418 0.69 -16.56 13.61
C VAL A 418 -0.83 -16.75 13.69
N HIS A 419 -1.43 -17.47 12.75
CA HIS A 419 -2.85 -17.78 12.76
C HIS A 419 -3.29 -18.54 14.02
N ALA A 420 -2.51 -19.54 14.44
CA ALA A 420 -2.79 -20.28 15.68
C ALA A 420 -2.79 -19.35 16.92
N HIS A 421 -1.86 -18.40 16.98
CA HIS A 421 -1.83 -17.38 18.04
C HIS A 421 -3.05 -16.45 17.96
N VAL A 422 -3.45 -16.01 16.77
CA VAL A 422 -4.67 -15.19 16.59
C VAL A 422 -5.91 -15.92 17.10
N GLU A 423 -6.12 -17.17 16.69
CA GLU A 423 -7.29 -17.96 17.12
C GLU A 423 -7.29 -18.22 18.63
N SER A 424 -6.11 -18.45 19.23
CA SER A 424 -5.97 -18.56 20.69
C SER A 424 -6.37 -17.28 21.42
N ILE A 425 -5.96 -16.11 20.90
CA ILE A 425 -6.31 -14.81 21.47
C ILE A 425 -7.81 -14.54 21.31
N ILE A 426 -8.38 -14.76 20.12
CA ILE A 426 -9.82 -14.60 19.84
C ILE A 426 -10.65 -15.47 20.81
N ALA A 427 -10.26 -16.73 21.00
CA ALA A 427 -10.91 -17.63 21.94
C ALA A 427 -10.84 -17.13 23.38
N THR A 428 -9.69 -16.58 23.80
CA THR A 428 -9.48 -16.00 25.13
C THR A 428 -10.35 -14.75 25.36
N LEU A 429 -10.55 -13.95 24.31
CA LEU A 429 -11.40 -12.76 24.35
C LEU A 429 -12.90 -13.06 24.22
N GLY A 430 -13.28 -14.33 23.99
CA GLY A 430 -14.67 -14.74 23.80
C GLY A 430 -15.28 -14.25 22.47
N LEU A 431 -14.44 -13.93 21.49
CA LEU A 431 -14.87 -13.52 20.16
C LEU A 431 -15.24 -14.74 19.30
N PRO A 432 -16.14 -14.62 18.31
CA PRO A 432 -16.45 -15.69 17.38
C PRO A 432 -15.21 -16.21 16.63
N ALA A 433 -15.13 -17.51 16.37
CA ALA A 433 -14.10 -18.07 15.49
C ALA A 433 -14.13 -17.39 14.11
N ASN A 434 -12.97 -17.18 13.50
CA ASN A 434 -12.83 -16.42 12.24
C ASN A 434 -13.30 -14.96 12.32
N SER A 435 -13.28 -14.33 13.51
CA SER A 435 -13.56 -12.88 13.63
C SER A 435 -12.56 -12.02 12.83
N ILE A 436 -11.35 -12.53 12.62
CA ILE A 436 -10.34 -11.94 11.76
C ILE A 436 -10.15 -12.87 10.55
N PRO A 437 -10.43 -12.42 9.32
CA PRO A 437 -10.28 -13.27 8.14
C PRO A 437 -8.83 -13.74 7.93
N MET A 438 -8.64 -14.98 7.47
CA MET A 438 -7.31 -15.51 7.14
C MET A 438 -6.52 -14.61 6.19
N THR A 439 -7.19 -13.99 5.22
CA THR A 439 -6.56 -13.04 4.27
C THR A 439 -5.96 -11.82 4.97
N GLU A 440 -6.57 -11.36 6.06
CA GLU A 440 -6.03 -10.24 6.86
C GLU A 440 -4.81 -10.69 7.67
N ILE A 441 -4.84 -11.92 8.22
CA ILE A 441 -3.71 -12.51 8.95
C ILE A 441 -2.51 -12.75 8.02
N GLU A 442 -2.76 -13.26 6.80
CA GLU A 442 -1.74 -13.43 5.76
C GLU A 442 -1.10 -12.10 5.38
N ALA A 443 -1.91 -11.05 5.17
CA ALA A 443 -1.42 -9.70 4.88
C ALA A 443 -0.59 -9.16 6.07
N PHE A 444 -1.06 -9.36 7.30
CA PHE A 444 -0.35 -8.91 8.51
C PHE A 444 1.02 -9.58 8.65
N ALA A 445 1.09 -10.90 8.53
CA ALA A 445 2.34 -11.64 8.62
C ALA A 445 3.30 -11.26 7.48
N LYS A 446 2.80 -11.16 6.25
CA LYS A 446 3.60 -10.77 5.08
C LYS A 446 4.20 -9.36 5.20
N HIS A 447 3.46 -8.44 5.82
CA HIS A 447 3.84 -7.04 5.98
C HIS A 447 4.36 -6.69 7.38
N ALA A 448 4.64 -7.69 8.24
CA ALA A 448 4.98 -7.49 9.65
C ALA A 448 6.18 -6.56 9.87
N ALA A 449 7.15 -6.52 8.95
CA ALA A 449 8.32 -5.65 9.03
C ALA A 449 8.03 -4.17 8.72
N TYR A 450 6.83 -3.85 8.23
CA TYR A 450 6.49 -2.53 7.70
C TYR A 450 5.27 -1.90 8.37
N LEU A 451 4.73 -2.52 9.43
CA LEU A 451 3.57 -2.02 10.16
C LEU A 451 3.78 -0.56 10.61
N LYS A 452 2.70 0.24 10.54
CA LYS A 452 2.70 1.62 11.02
C LYS A 452 1.49 1.89 11.88
N VAL A 453 1.72 2.65 12.96
CA VAL A 453 0.67 3.22 13.80
C VAL A 453 0.91 4.72 13.86
N ILE A 454 -0.07 5.50 13.43
CA ILE A 454 -0.03 6.95 13.41
C ILE A 454 -1.04 7.48 14.42
N ARG A 455 -0.56 8.15 15.47
CA ARG A 455 -1.40 8.79 16.48
C ARG A 455 -1.26 10.30 16.36
N HIS A 456 -2.35 11.00 16.10
CA HIS A 456 -2.34 12.47 16.05
C HIS A 456 -2.68 13.04 17.43
N ARG A 457 -2.30 14.29 17.64
CA ARG A 457 -2.86 15.09 18.73
C ARG A 457 -4.27 15.52 18.36
N ASN A 458 -5.14 15.62 19.35
CA ASN A 458 -6.43 16.27 19.13
C ASN A 458 -6.20 17.76 18.82
N LEU A 459 -7.18 18.39 18.20
CA LEU A 459 -7.03 19.77 17.74
C LEU A 459 -7.01 20.79 18.91
N GLU A 460 -7.71 20.50 20.01
CA GLU A 460 -7.74 21.35 21.22
C GLU A 460 -6.37 21.48 21.89
N GLU A 461 -5.62 20.38 21.93
CA GLU A 461 -4.23 20.32 22.41
C GLU A 461 -3.28 21.16 21.57
N GLU A 462 -3.53 21.30 20.28
CA GLU A 462 -2.73 22.12 19.37
C GLU A 462 -2.94 23.62 19.65
N PHE A 463 -4.19 24.02 19.89
CA PHE A 463 -4.53 25.40 20.26
C PHE A 463 -4.06 25.76 21.67
N SER A 464 -4.17 24.84 22.63
CA SER A 464 -3.87 25.10 24.04
C SER A 464 -2.40 24.89 24.43
N ALA A 465 -1.72 23.95 23.76
CA ALA A 465 -0.33 23.57 24.06
C ALA A 465 0.45 23.30 22.75
N PRO A 466 0.78 24.34 21.98
CA PRO A 466 1.52 24.21 20.72
C PRO A 466 2.92 23.63 20.97
N ARG A 467 3.36 22.74 20.08
CA ARG A 467 4.71 22.16 20.14
C ARG A 467 5.73 23.17 19.57
N ALA A 468 6.54 23.75 20.45
CA ALA A 468 7.58 24.70 20.06
C ALA A 468 8.75 24.05 19.27
N ASP A 469 8.89 22.73 19.36
CA ASP A 469 9.92 21.91 18.70
C ASP A 469 9.55 21.48 17.27
N ALA A 470 8.33 21.78 16.83
CA ALA A 470 7.80 21.41 15.51
C ALA A 470 7.80 22.55 14.48
N ILE A 471 8.36 23.72 14.83
CA ILE A 471 8.46 24.92 13.96
C ILE A 471 9.85 25.01 13.33
#